data_AF-V5AA13-F1
#
_entry.id   AF-V5AA13-F1
#
_cell.length_a   1.000
_cell.length_b   1.000
_cell.length_c   1.000
_cell.angle_alpha   90.00
_cell.angle_beta   90.00
_cell.angle_gamma   90.00
#
_symmetry.space_group_name_H-M   'P 1'
#
loop_
_entity.id
_entity.type
_entity.pdbx_description
1 polymer ?
#
loop_
_entity_poly.entity_id
_entity_poly.type
_entity_poly.pdbx_seq_one_letter_code
_entity_poly.pdbx_strand_id
1 'polypeptide(L)'
;MSKARTVTAQTRHGDVQYEVVLCANCGSEVMPDDAVHVGVGREKYACDGMPFCRATHEQPSHDHALCGYCAQQLFGYSDEPGGVTAQLDQFATESSAVEVGVWLGIVAAVGIVVLVTLLRLFAIV
;
A
#
# COMPACT_ATOMS: atom_id res chain seq x y z
N MET A 1 -7.09 12.36 -10.09
CA MET A 1 -6.77 11.25 -11.00
C MET A 1 -6.23 11.82 -12.30
N SER A 2 -4.94 11.64 -12.56
CA SER A 2 -4.31 11.90 -13.85
C SER A 2 -4.97 11.02 -14.92
N LYS A 3 -5.37 11.63 -16.04
CA LYS A 3 -6.08 10.92 -17.11
C LYS A 3 -5.05 10.34 -18.07
N ALA A 4 -4.95 9.01 -18.12
CA ALA A 4 -4.13 8.31 -19.11
C ALA A 4 -4.62 8.61 -20.52
N ARG A 5 -3.69 8.77 -21.46
CA ARG A 5 -3.96 8.94 -22.89
C ARG A 5 -3.20 7.90 -23.68
N THR A 6 -3.83 7.31 -24.69
CA THR A 6 -3.17 6.38 -25.59
C THR A 6 -2.39 7.15 -26.66
N VAL A 7 -1.12 6.80 -26.85
CA VAL A 7 -0.23 7.35 -27.88
C VAL A 7 0.22 6.21 -28.78
N THR A 8 0.43 6.50 -30.06
CA THR A 8 0.95 5.55 -31.03
C THR A 8 2.36 5.95 -31.42
N ALA A 9 3.33 5.04 -31.27
CA ALA A 9 4.67 5.22 -31.81
C ALA A 9 4.89 4.28 -33.00
N GLN A 10 5.46 4.85 -34.06
CA GLN A 10 5.82 4.10 -35.25
C GLN A 10 7.18 3.43 -35.02
N THR A 11 7.20 2.10 -35.04
CA THR A 11 8.43 1.31 -34.93
C THR A 11 8.77 0.62 -36.24
N ARG A 12 10.00 0.09 -36.35
CA ARG A 12 10.41 -0.72 -37.50
C ARG A 12 9.56 -1.99 -37.70
N HIS A 13 8.82 -2.40 -36.67
CA HIS A 13 7.97 -3.59 -36.67
C HIS A 13 6.48 -3.27 -36.79
N GLY A 14 6.13 -2.00 -37.04
CA GLY A 14 4.76 -1.51 -37.11
C GLY A 14 4.44 -0.53 -35.97
N ASP A 15 3.21 -0.04 -35.98
CA ASP A 15 2.73 0.93 -35.00
C ASP A 15 2.41 0.23 -33.68
N VAL A 16 2.99 0.75 -32.59
CA VAL A 16 2.75 0.26 -31.22
C VAL A 16 1.97 1.31 -30.46
N GLN A 17 0.85 0.90 -29.86
CA GLN A 17 0.04 1.75 -29.01
C GLN A 17 0.39 1.49 -27.55
N TYR A 18 0.56 2.56 -26.77
CA TYR A 18 0.82 2.48 -25.34
C TYR A 18 0.16 3.66 -24.64
N GLU A 19 -0.06 3.53 -23.33
CA GLU A 19 -0.66 4.58 -22.53
C GLU A 19 0.42 5.45 -21.90
N VAL A 20 0.18 6.75 -21.85
CA VAL A 20 1.02 7.72 -21.14
C VAL A 20 0.15 8.56 -20.21
N VAL A 21 0.75 9.00 -19.11
CA VAL A 21 0.25 10.08 -18.27
C VAL A 21 1.16 11.29 -18.43
N LEU A 22 0.60 12.49 -18.31
CA LEU A 22 1.40 13.72 -18.33
C LEU A 22 1.81 14.10 -16.91
N CYS A 23 3.10 14.36 -16.72
CA CYS A 23 3.63 14.92 -15.48
C CYS A 23 2.96 16.28 -15.20
N ALA A 24 2.33 16.42 -14.04
CA ALA A 24 1.62 17.63 -13.66
C ALA A 24 2.53 18.87 -13.52
N ASN A 25 3.84 18.68 -13.32
CA ASN A 25 4.79 19.78 -13.17
C ASN A 25 5.43 20.21 -14.50
N CYS A 26 6.03 19.28 -15.25
CA CYS A 26 6.80 19.60 -16.46
C CYS A 26 6.10 19.22 -17.77
N GLY A 27 4.96 18.52 -17.72
CA GLY A 27 4.20 18.11 -18.90
C GLY A 27 4.83 16.98 -19.71
N SER A 28 5.91 16.35 -19.23
CA SER A 28 6.51 15.19 -19.88
C SER A 28 5.56 13.99 -19.90
N GLU A 29 5.65 13.19 -20.96
CA GLU A 29 4.97 11.89 -21.04
C GLU A 29 5.73 10.86 -20.22
N VAL A 30 5.00 10.16 -19.35
CA VAL A 30 5.53 9.12 -18.47
C VAL A 30 4.65 7.89 -18.61
N MET A 31 5.22 6.69 -18.53
CA MET A 31 4.41 5.47 -18.41
C MET A 31 3.60 5.54 -17.10
N PRO A 32 2.34 5.08 -17.10
CA PRO A 32 1.54 5.02 -15.87
C PRO A 32 2.25 4.27 -14.74
N ASP A 33 2.94 3.18 -15.05
CA ASP A 33 3.66 2.36 -14.06
C ASP A 33 4.90 3.05 -13.47
N ASP A 34 5.47 4.02 -14.19
CA ASP A 34 6.65 4.80 -13.78
C ASP A 34 6.27 6.15 -13.15
N ALA A 35 4.98 6.47 -13.07
CA ALA A 35 4.51 7.75 -12.57
C ALA A 35 4.46 7.76 -11.03
N VAL A 36 5.03 8.80 -10.42
CA VAL A 36 4.94 9.02 -8.97
C VAL A 36 3.66 9.80 -8.66
N HIS A 37 2.75 9.15 -7.94
CA HIS A 37 1.49 9.76 -7.50
C HIS A 37 1.68 10.57 -6.23
N VAL A 38 1.29 11.85 -6.26
CA VAL A 38 1.36 12.75 -5.12
C VAL A 38 -0.03 13.30 -4.78
N GLY A 39 -0.42 13.07 -3.53
CA GLY A 39 -1.62 13.66 -2.94
C GLY A 39 -1.39 15.12 -2.58
N VAL A 40 -2.24 16.02 -3.08
CA VAL A 40 -2.20 17.46 -2.81
C VAL A 40 -3.47 17.89 -2.09
N GLY A 41 -3.30 18.72 -1.06
CA GLY A 41 -4.37 19.23 -0.22
C GLY A 41 -4.79 18.24 0.87
N ARG A 42 -5.76 18.64 1.67
CA ARG A 42 -6.36 17.83 2.74
C ARG A 42 -7.86 18.04 2.73
N GLU A 43 -8.60 16.97 2.52
CA GLU A 43 -10.02 16.92 2.74
C GLU A 43 -10.34 16.03 3.93
N LYS A 44 -11.33 16.46 4.71
CA LYS A 44 -11.84 15.71 5.85
C LYS A 44 -13.04 14.91 5.39
N TYR A 45 -13.00 13.60 5.61
CA TYR A 45 -14.17 12.76 5.40
C TYR A 45 -14.59 12.11 6.71
N ALA A 46 -15.91 11.98 6.87
CA ALA A 46 -16.51 11.18 7.92
C ALA A 46 -16.85 9.81 7.33
N CYS A 47 -16.60 8.76 8.10
CA CYS A 47 -17.01 7.40 7.75
C CYS A 47 -18.52 7.24 7.98
N ASP A 48 -19.32 7.91 7.15
CA ASP A 48 -20.78 7.81 7.22
C ASP A 48 -21.20 6.37 6.93
N GLY A 49 -21.82 5.72 7.91
CA GLY A 49 -22.36 4.35 7.78
C GLY A 49 -21.70 3.28 8.64
N MET A 50 -20.62 3.58 9.37
CA MET A 50 -19.95 2.60 10.25
C MET A 50 -20.03 3.02 11.73
N PRO A 51 -20.77 2.29 12.59
CA PRO A 51 -21.10 2.75 13.95
C PRO A 51 -19.89 2.91 14.89
N PHE A 52 -18.74 2.35 14.51
CA PHE A 52 -17.48 2.42 15.28
C PHE A 52 -16.53 3.51 14.79
N CYS A 53 -16.77 4.06 13.59
CA CYS A 53 -15.86 5.01 12.96
C CYS A 53 -16.41 6.43 13.12
N ARG A 54 -16.33 6.95 14.35
CA ARG A 54 -16.69 8.35 14.69
C ARG A 54 -15.56 9.34 14.44
N ALA A 55 -14.41 8.88 13.95
CA ALA A 55 -13.26 9.72 13.70
C ALA A 55 -13.38 10.40 12.33
N THR A 56 -13.01 11.67 12.28
CA THR A 56 -12.79 12.39 11.03
C THR A 56 -11.39 12.05 10.53
N HIS A 57 -11.30 11.54 9.32
CA HIS A 57 -10.05 11.17 8.68
C HIS A 57 -9.63 12.23 7.66
N GLU A 58 -8.32 12.37 7.45
CA GLU A 58 -7.76 13.27 6.43
C GLU A 58 -7.29 12.44 5.23
N GLN A 59 -7.70 12.85 4.03
CA GLN A 59 -7.27 12.29 2.76
C GLN A 59 -6.79 13.43 1.85
N PRO A 60 -5.88 13.19 0.90
CA PRO A 60 -5.55 14.16 -0.13
C PRO A 60 -6.77 14.49 -1.01
N SER A 61 -7.06 15.78 -1.19
CA SER A 61 -8.20 16.25 -2.00
C SER A 61 -7.97 16.08 -3.51
N HIS A 62 -6.71 16.08 -3.93
CA HIS A 62 -6.31 15.89 -5.32
C HIS A 62 -5.16 14.90 -5.42
N ASP A 63 -5.12 14.15 -6.51
CA ASP A 63 -4.03 13.24 -6.85
C ASP A 63 -3.46 13.62 -8.22
N HIS A 64 -2.16 13.84 -8.24
CA HIS A 64 -1.36 14.26 -9.40
C HIS A 64 -0.25 13.25 -9.69
N ALA A 65 -0.04 12.96 -10.97
CA ALA A 65 1.11 12.17 -11.42
C ALA A 65 2.30 13.08 -11.72
N LEU A 66 3.49 12.71 -11.25
CA LEU A 66 4.77 13.35 -11.53
C LEU A 66 5.73 12.34 -12.17
N CYS A 67 6.65 12.82 -13.01
CA CYS A 67 7.80 12.03 -13.41
C CYS A 67 8.80 11.90 -12.25
N GLY A 68 9.60 10.83 -12.23
CA GLY A 68 10.61 10.58 -11.19
C GLY A 68 11.52 11.78 -10.92
N TYR A 69 11.99 12.46 -11.97
CA TYR A 69 12.79 13.68 -11.83
C TYR A 69 12.07 14.81 -11.08
N CYS A 70 10.82 15.12 -11.42
CA CYS A 70 10.08 16.17 -10.74
C CYS A 70 9.67 15.77 -9.32
N ALA A 71 9.37 14.49 -9.10
CA ALA A 71 9.09 13.94 -7.78
C ALA A 71 10.33 14.05 -6.87
N GLN A 72 11.50 13.69 -7.37
CA GLN A 72 12.78 13.84 -6.69
C GLN A 72 13.11 15.30 -6.37
N GLN A 73 12.94 16.19 -7.34
CA GLN A 73 13.33 17.59 -7.19
C GLN A 73 12.41 18.35 -6.23
N LEU A 74 11.10 18.08 -6.26
CA LEU A 74 10.12 18.78 -5.43
C LEU A 74 9.95 18.17 -4.04
N PHE A 75 10.01 16.84 -3.95
CA PHE A 75 9.63 16.12 -2.74
C PHE A 75 10.74 15.21 -2.19
N GLY A 76 11.87 15.12 -2.88
CA GLY A 76 12.95 14.23 -2.45
C GLY A 76 12.68 12.75 -2.73
N TYR A 77 11.62 12.41 -3.48
CA TYR A 77 11.33 11.02 -3.85
C TYR A 77 12.39 10.52 -4.84
N SER A 78 13.37 9.76 -4.34
CA SER A 78 14.28 9.02 -5.20
C SER A 78 13.56 7.88 -5.88
N ASP A 79 13.96 7.58 -7.12
CA ASP A 79 13.53 6.41 -7.90
C ASP A 79 13.93 5.07 -7.24
N GLU A 80 14.42 5.07 -5.99
CA GLU A 80 14.42 3.87 -5.19
C GLU A 80 12.96 3.58 -4.78
N PRO A 81 12.47 2.34 -4.93
CA PRO A 81 11.10 1.96 -4.57
C PRO A 81 10.84 2.01 -3.04
N GLY A 82 11.56 2.86 -2.29
CA GLY A 82 11.69 2.91 -0.84
C GLY A 82 10.63 3.73 -0.09
N GLY A 83 9.88 4.61 -0.75
CA GLY A 83 8.98 5.54 -0.03
C GLY A 83 7.77 4.86 0.62
N VAL A 84 7.13 3.95 -0.12
CA VAL A 84 6.01 3.13 0.35
C VAL A 84 6.48 1.82 0.95
N THR A 85 7.57 1.23 0.46
CA THR A 85 8.08 -0.03 1.02
C THR A 85 8.70 0.15 2.39
N ALA A 86 9.34 1.29 2.72
CA ALA A 86 9.82 1.53 4.09
C ALA A 86 8.66 1.67 5.10
N GLN A 87 7.54 2.27 4.68
CA GLN A 87 6.32 2.34 5.50
C GLN A 87 5.65 0.97 5.61
N LEU A 88 5.60 0.21 4.52
CA LEU A 88 5.12 -1.18 4.51
C LEU A 88 6.04 -2.12 5.29
N ASP A 89 7.36 -1.89 5.32
CA ASP A 89 8.31 -2.65 6.13
C ASP A 89 8.10 -2.34 7.61
N GLN A 90 7.80 -1.08 7.96
CA GLN A 90 7.43 -0.72 9.32
C GLN A 90 6.10 -1.39 9.74
N PHE A 91 5.10 -1.43 8.85
CA PHE A 91 3.86 -2.18 9.08
C PHE A 91 4.05 -3.71 9.06
N ALA A 92 4.96 -4.24 8.24
CA ALA A 92 5.33 -5.66 8.19
C ALA A 92 6.08 -6.08 9.46
N THR A 93 6.90 -5.19 10.02
CA THR A 93 7.60 -5.41 11.29
C THR A 93 6.62 -5.39 12.47
N GLU A 94 5.60 -4.53 12.46
CA GLU A 94 4.55 -4.53 13.47
C GLU A 94 3.60 -5.74 13.34
N SER A 95 3.25 -6.14 12.12
CA SER A 95 2.38 -7.31 11.87
C SER A 95 3.10 -8.64 12.10
N SER A 96 4.41 -8.74 11.90
CA SER A 96 5.19 -9.93 12.23
C SER A 96 5.27 -10.18 13.74
N ALA A 97 5.30 -9.14 14.58
CA ALA A 97 5.19 -9.30 16.03
C ALA A 97 3.82 -9.83 16.47
N VAL A 98 2.75 -9.38 15.82
CA VAL A 98 1.38 -9.85 16.06
C VAL A 98 1.18 -11.28 15.55
N GLU A 99 1.72 -11.60 14.37
CA GLU A 99 1.64 -12.93 13.77
C GLU A 99 2.39 -13.98 14.60
N VAL A 100 3.60 -13.66 15.08
CA VAL A 100 4.37 -14.52 15.98
C VAL A 100 3.64 -14.67 17.33
N GLY A 101 3.04 -13.59 17.85
CA GLY A 101 2.25 -13.63 19.08
C GLY A 101 1.01 -14.55 18.98
N VAL A 102 0.30 -14.51 17.85
CA VAL A 102 -0.85 -15.38 17.58
C VAL A 102 -0.43 -16.85 17.49
N TRP A 103 0.67 -17.16 16.79
CA TRP A 103 1.19 -18.52 16.70
C TRP A 103 1.60 -19.10 18.05
N LEU A 104 2.31 -18.33 18.89
CA LEU A 104 2.67 -18.77 20.25
C LEU A 104 1.43 -19.03 21.12
N GLY A 105 0.40 -18.17 21.01
CA GLY A 105 -0.87 -18.37 21.69
C GLY A 105 -1.59 -19.65 21.27
N ILE A 106 -1.64 -19.94 19.96
CA ILE A 106 -2.27 -21.16 19.42
C ILE A 106 -1.52 -22.41 19.91
N VAL A 107 -0.19 -22.44 19.81
CA VAL A 107 0.62 -23.60 20.24
C VAL A 107 0.45 -23.85 21.75
N ALA A 108 0.46 -22.80 22.57
CA ALA A 108 0.23 -22.92 24.01
C ALA A 108 -1.18 -23.44 24.33
N ALA A 109 -2.22 -22.92 23.67
CA ALA A 109 -3.59 -23.36 23.86
C ALA A 109 -3.77 -24.85 23.48
N VAL A 110 -3.23 -25.27 22.33
CA VAL A 110 -3.26 -26.68 21.91
C VAL A 110 -2.52 -27.57 22.91
N GLY A 111 -1.34 -27.14 23.38
CA GLY A 111 -0.58 -27.86 24.40
C GLY A 111 -1.37 -28.05 25.70
N ILE A 112 -2.06 -27.01 26.17
CA ILE A 112 -2.91 -27.09 27.38
C ILE A 112 -4.08 -28.04 27.17
N VAL A 113 -4.76 -27.98 26.02
CA VAL A 113 -5.88 -28.88 25.70
C VAL A 113 -5.42 -30.34 25.70
N VAL A 114 -4.29 -30.64 25.06
CA VAL A 114 -3.70 -31.99 25.04
C VAL A 114 -3.34 -32.45 26.45
N LEU A 115 -2.68 -31.60 27.25
CA LEU A 115 -2.30 -31.93 28.63
C LEU A 115 -3.53 -32.22 29.50
N VAL A 116 -4.57 -31.37 29.44
CA VAL A 116 -5.82 -31.58 30.18
C VAL A 116 -6.51 -32.86 29.74
N THR A 117 -6.49 -33.18 28.44
CA THR A 117 -7.08 -34.41 27.90
C THR A 117 -6.36 -35.63 28.42
N LEU A 118 -5.02 -35.64 28.42
CA LEU A 118 -4.21 -36.73 28.98
C LEU A 118 -4.44 -36.88 30.49
N LEU A 119 -4.43 -35.77 31.25
CA LEU A 119 -4.68 -35.82 32.69
C LEU A 119 -6.08 -36.37 32.99
N ARG A 120 -7.10 -36.01 32.22
CA ARG A 120 -8.43 -36.63 32.37
C ARG A 120 -8.42 -38.12 32.02
N LEU A 121 -7.68 -38.53 31.00
CA LEU A 121 -7.56 -39.93 30.61
C LEU A 121 -6.85 -40.77 31.69
N PHE A 122 -5.84 -40.22 32.34
CA PHE A 122 -5.06 -40.91 33.37
C PHE A 122 -5.61 -40.77 34.80
N ALA A 123 -6.39 -39.73 35.10
CA ALA A 123 -7.02 -39.54 36.41
C ALA A 123 -8.39 -40.25 36.54
N ILE A 124 -8.91 -40.81 35.45
CA ILE A 124 -10.16 -41.60 35.42
C ILE A 124 -9.86 -43.12 35.42
N VAL A 125 -8.58 -43.52 35.49
CA VAL A 125 -8.13 -44.89 35.78
C VAL A 125 -7.69 -44.99 37.23
#